data_AF-A0A7G7BQF7-F1
#
_entry.id   AF-A0A7G7BQF7-F1
#
_cell.length_a   1.000
_cell.length_b   1.000
_cell.length_c   1.000
_cell.angle_alpha   90.00
_cell.angle_beta   90.00
_cell.angle_gamma   90.00
#
_symmetry.space_group_name_H-M   'P 1'
#
loop_
_entity.id
_entity.type
_entity.pdbx_description
1 polymer ?
#
loop_
_entity_poly.entity_id
_entity_poly.type
_entity_poly.pdbx_seq_one_letter_code
_entity_poly.pdbx_strand_id
1 'polypeptide(L)'
;MRTRKTAVAAVPVAVVAGLSAPALASADGRHGHNTDHRGQALTAIGLTADQGLVEFTVDRPAKTMTIGKVSGLRGDTKVVGIDFRVQNERLYGVGDKGGIYTLNTEASP
;
A
#
# COMPACT_ATOMS: atom_id res chain seq x y z
N MET A 1 -35.78 -56.39 53.33
CA MET A 1 -36.96 -57.22 53.03
C MET A 1 -37.75 -56.56 51.89
N ARG A 2 -38.05 -57.33 50.83
CA ARG A 2 -39.28 -57.30 50.00
C ARG A 2 -39.60 -56.01 49.20
N THR A 3 -39.39 -56.00 47.87
CA THR A 3 -40.40 -56.22 46.77
C THR A 3 -41.51 -55.16 46.71
N ARG A 4 -41.92 -54.54 45.58
CA ARG A 4 -42.20 -55.04 44.21
C ARG A 4 -42.44 -53.85 43.24
N LYS A 5 -42.35 -54.15 41.94
CA LYS A 5 -42.84 -53.41 40.74
C LYS A 5 -44.37 -53.12 40.84
N THR A 6 -45.05 -52.17 40.18
CA THR A 6 -45.15 -51.73 38.76
C THR A 6 -46.21 -50.61 38.71
N ALA A 7 -46.18 -49.67 37.75
CA ALA A 7 -47.33 -49.33 36.88
C ALA A 7 -46.97 -48.24 35.84
N VAL A 8 -47.64 -48.32 34.70
CA VAL A 8 -47.40 -47.69 33.38
C VAL A 8 -48.35 -46.50 33.18
N ALA A 9 -47.91 -45.47 32.43
CA ALA A 9 -48.70 -44.67 31.47
C ALA A 9 -47.80 -43.54 30.91
N ALA A 10 -47.27 -43.63 29.69
CA ALA A 10 -47.89 -43.25 28.41
C ALA A 10 -47.97 -41.72 28.15
N VAL A 11 -46.84 -41.17 27.66
CA VAL A 11 -46.58 -40.21 26.55
C VAL A 11 -47.78 -39.37 26.02
N PRO A 12 -47.61 -38.04 25.84
CA PRO A 12 -47.17 -37.55 24.52
C PRO A 12 -45.98 -36.58 24.58
N VAL A 13 -44.99 -36.84 23.73
CA VAL A 13 -43.93 -35.91 23.34
C VAL A 13 -44.52 -34.97 22.31
N ALA A 14 -44.60 -33.68 22.60
CA ALA A 14 -44.80 -32.65 21.59
C ALA A 14 -43.42 -32.14 21.15
N VAL A 15 -42.89 -32.66 20.05
CA VAL A 15 -41.71 -32.07 19.39
C VAL A 15 -42.17 -30.80 18.69
N VAL A 16 -41.84 -29.65 19.26
CA VAL A 16 -41.92 -28.38 18.54
C VAL A 16 -40.71 -28.32 17.61
N ALA A 17 -40.90 -28.65 16.35
CA ALA A 17 -39.90 -28.47 15.31
C ALA A 17 -39.74 -26.96 15.06
N GLY A 18 -38.86 -26.31 15.82
CA GLY A 18 -38.42 -24.95 15.54
C GLY A 18 -37.58 -24.96 14.26
N LEU A 19 -38.14 -24.48 13.16
CA LEU A 19 -37.39 -24.18 11.94
C LEU A 19 -36.48 -22.97 12.23
N SER A 20 -35.26 -23.23 12.69
CA SER A 20 -34.20 -22.22 12.71
C SER A 20 -33.74 -21.97 11.27
N ALA A 21 -34.26 -20.91 10.64
CA ALA A 21 -33.72 -20.42 9.38
C ALA A 21 -32.41 -19.66 9.64
N PRO A 22 -31.32 -19.90 8.90
CA PRO A 22 -30.14 -19.05 8.97
C PRO A 22 -30.50 -17.69 8.36
N ALA A 23 -30.32 -16.61 9.13
CA ALA A 23 -30.35 -15.27 8.56
C ALA A 23 -29.10 -15.11 7.66
N LEU A 24 -29.31 -15.06 6.35
CA LEU A 24 -28.27 -14.67 5.41
C LEU A 24 -27.96 -13.19 5.64
N ALA A 25 -26.83 -12.90 6.27
CA ALA A 25 -26.30 -11.55 6.34
C ALA A 25 -25.77 -11.17 4.95
N SER A 26 -26.61 -10.51 4.15
CA SER A 26 -26.13 -9.82 2.95
C SER A 26 -25.28 -8.64 3.41
N ALA A 27 -23.96 -8.81 3.38
CA ALA A 27 -23.05 -7.68 3.41
C ALA A 27 -23.25 -6.93 2.09
N ASP A 28 -24.15 -5.95 2.06
CA ASP A 28 -24.26 -4.99 0.97
C ASP A 28 -23.04 -4.06 1.09
N GLY A 29 -21.88 -4.59 0.70
CA GLY A 29 -20.60 -3.93 0.69
C GLY A 29 -20.52 -2.91 -0.43
N ARG A 30 -21.45 -1.95 -0.48
CA ARG A 30 -21.28 -0.70 -1.25
C ARG A 30 -20.44 0.27 -0.44
N HIS A 31 -19.25 -0.17 -0.05
CA HIS A 31 -18.14 0.76 0.08
C HIS A 31 -17.33 0.58 -1.20
N GLY A 32 -17.84 1.22 -2.26
CA GLY A 32 -17.03 1.53 -3.43
C GLY A 32 -15.90 2.44 -2.96
N HIS A 33 -14.85 1.85 -2.39
CA HIS A 33 -13.54 2.43 -2.48
C HIS A 33 -13.33 2.55 -3.97
N ASN A 34 -13.40 3.77 -4.47
CA ASN A 34 -13.04 4.05 -5.83
C ASN A 34 -11.56 3.67 -5.96
N THR A 35 -11.28 2.42 -6.32
CA THR A 35 -9.94 1.97 -6.67
C THR A 35 -9.59 2.50 -8.06
N ASP A 36 -9.86 3.78 -8.31
CA ASP A 36 -9.37 4.53 -9.47
C ASP A 36 -7.86 4.81 -9.35
N HIS A 37 -7.17 4.25 -8.36
CA HIS A 37 -5.72 4.07 -8.43
C HIS A 37 -5.30 3.10 -9.54
N ARG A 38 -6.25 2.39 -10.19
CA ARG A 38 -5.96 1.55 -11.37
C ARG A 38 -5.68 2.33 -12.66
N GLY A 39 -5.75 3.67 -12.64
CA GLY A 39 -5.58 4.51 -13.83
C GLY A 39 -4.37 5.45 -13.84
N GLN A 40 -3.78 5.78 -12.67
CA GLN A 40 -2.64 6.70 -12.62
C GLN A 40 -1.39 5.97 -12.15
N ALA A 41 -0.46 5.80 -13.08
CA ALA A 41 0.85 5.25 -12.78
C ALA A 41 1.59 6.19 -11.80
N LEU A 42 2.18 5.62 -10.75
CA LEU A 42 3.02 6.39 -9.84
C LEU A 42 4.24 6.92 -10.59
N THR A 43 4.71 8.10 -10.19
CA THR A 43 5.92 8.71 -10.72
C THR A 43 7.10 8.45 -9.79
N ALA A 44 8.27 8.19 -10.35
CA ALA A 44 9.53 8.02 -9.63
C ALA A 44 10.63 8.89 -10.23
N ILE A 45 11.60 9.25 -9.38
CA ILE A 45 12.80 9.99 -9.77
C ILE A 45 14.01 9.04 -9.76
N GLY A 46 14.83 9.12 -10.80
CA GLY A 46 16.07 8.38 -10.94
C GLY A 46 17.30 9.29 -11.01
N LEU A 47 18.44 8.76 -10.53
CA LEU A 47 19.77 9.36 -10.71
C LEU A 47 20.55 8.54 -11.75
N THR A 48 21.02 9.19 -12.80
CA THR A 48 21.80 8.55 -13.87
C THR A 48 23.31 8.61 -13.58
N ALA A 49 24.08 7.75 -14.26
CA ALA A 49 25.53 7.68 -14.10
C ALA A 49 26.25 9.00 -14.46
N ASP A 50 25.70 9.77 -15.39
CA ASP A 50 26.20 11.07 -15.83
C ASP A 50 25.66 12.26 -14.99
N GLN A 51 25.11 11.96 -13.81
CA GLN A 51 24.60 12.92 -12.82
C GLN A 51 23.34 13.67 -13.26
N GLY A 52 22.55 13.08 -14.15
CA GLY A 52 21.21 13.55 -14.50
C GLY A 52 20.16 13.08 -13.50
N LEU A 53 19.14 13.92 -13.32
CA LEU A 53 17.89 13.52 -12.68
C LEU A 53 16.85 13.29 -13.77
N VAL A 54 16.17 12.16 -13.67
CA VAL A 54 15.11 11.76 -14.60
C VAL A 54 13.82 11.45 -13.85
N GLU A 55 12.70 11.71 -14.47
CA GLU A 55 11.37 11.34 -14.02
C GLU A 55 10.80 10.25 -14.94
N PHE A 56 10.10 9.26 -14.39
CA PHE A 56 9.41 8.24 -15.17
C PHE A 56 8.21 7.68 -14.41
N THR A 57 7.25 7.10 -15.15
CA THR A 57 6.16 6.35 -14.54
C THR A 57 6.62 4.92 -14.22
N VAL A 58 6.27 4.41 -13.05
CA VAL A 58 6.75 3.10 -12.54
C VAL A 58 6.31 1.90 -13.38
N ASP A 59 5.25 2.06 -14.18
CA ASP A 59 4.75 1.04 -15.12
C ASP A 59 5.50 1.05 -16.46
N ARG A 60 6.29 2.09 -16.74
CA ARG A 60 7.08 2.28 -17.97
C ARG A 60 8.46 2.89 -17.68
N PRO A 61 9.30 2.26 -16.84
CA PRO A 61 10.56 2.84 -16.38
C PRO A 61 11.59 3.11 -17.49
N ALA A 62 11.43 2.50 -18.66
CA ALA A 62 12.27 2.79 -19.83
C ALA A 62 11.93 4.13 -20.52
N LYS A 63 10.79 4.75 -20.20
CA LYS A 63 10.38 6.06 -20.72
C LYS A 63 10.69 7.15 -19.69
N THR A 64 11.90 7.67 -19.75
CA THR A 64 12.39 8.72 -18.85
C THR A 64 12.29 10.11 -19.47
N MET A 65 11.93 11.10 -18.67
CA MET A 65 12.05 12.53 -18.97
C MET A 65 13.19 13.12 -18.13
N THR A 66 14.15 13.80 -18.75
CA THR A 66 15.21 14.50 -18.00
C THR A 66 14.63 15.76 -17.37
N ILE A 67 14.79 15.90 -16.05
CA ILE A 67 14.33 17.08 -15.30
C ILE A 67 15.46 18.02 -14.91
N GLY A 68 16.72 17.54 -14.92
CA GLY A 68 17.87 18.40 -14.71
C GLY A 68 19.18 17.65 -14.51
N LYS A 69 20.24 18.40 -14.21
CA LYS A 69 21.56 17.86 -13.89
C LYS A 69 21.96 18.29 -12.48
N VAL A 70 22.48 17.34 -11.71
CA VAL A 70 23.03 17.63 -10.38
C VAL A 70 24.22 18.56 -10.53
N SER A 71 24.21 19.65 -9.77
CA SER A 71 25.25 20.67 -9.76
C SER A 71 25.30 21.37 -8.39
N GLY A 72 26.29 22.25 -8.18
CA GLY A 72 26.41 23.02 -6.94
C GLY A 72 26.94 22.22 -5.73
N LEU A 73 27.51 21.04 -5.96
CA LEU A 73 28.15 20.24 -4.90
C LEU A 73 29.33 21.00 -4.29
N ARG A 74 29.55 20.81 -2.98
CA ARG A 74 30.63 21.47 -2.23
C ARG A 74 31.50 20.42 -1.56
N GLY A 75 32.65 20.14 -2.16
CA GLY A 75 33.62 19.15 -1.65
C GLY A 75 33.41 17.76 -2.22
N ASP A 76 32.17 17.35 -2.45
CA ASP A 76 31.80 16.17 -3.24
C ASP A 76 31.99 16.43 -4.74
N THR A 77 32.17 15.35 -5.49
CA THR A 77 32.30 15.37 -6.96
C THR A 77 31.07 14.82 -7.67
N LYS A 78 30.29 13.97 -6.98
CA LYS A 78 29.06 13.36 -7.51
C LYS A 78 28.13 12.95 -6.39
N VAL A 79 26.83 12.83 -6.70
CA VAL A 79 25.84 12.13 -5.88
C VAL A 79 25.90 10.64 -6.18
N VAL A 80 25.83 9.83 -5.14
CA VAL A 80 25.91 8.36 -5.16
C VAL A 80 24.62 7.67 -4.71
N GLY A 81 23.70 8.40 -4.10
CA GLY A 81 22.39 7.88 -3.69
C GLY A 81 21.37 8.99 -3.50
N ILE A 82 20.09 8.65 -3.61
CA ILE A 82 18.97 9.58 -3.44
C ILE A 82 17.88 8.96 -2.55
N ASP A 83 17.12 9.80 -1.87
CA ASP A 83 15.99 9.39 -1.03
C ASP A 83 14.92 10.49 -0.99
N PHE A 84 13.65 10.12 -1.19
CA PHE A 84 12.54 11.06 -1.12
C PHE A 84 11.98 11.08 0.31
N ARG A 85 12.06 12.22 0.98
CA ARG A 85 11.65 12.35 2.36
C ARG A 85 10.20 12.78 2.45
N VAL A 86 9.32 11.81 2.74
CA VAL A 86 7.87 12.01 2.83
C VAL A 86 7.47 13.15 3.78
N GLN A 87 8.22 13.37 4.87
CA GLN A 87 7.91 14.39 5.86
C GLN A 87 7.91 15.83 5.33
N ASN A 88 8.69 16.10 4.27
CA ASN A 88 8.82 17.44 3.72
C ASN A 88 8.75 17.48 2.18
N GLU A 89 8.50 16.32 1.56
CA GLU A 89 8.36 16.17 0.11
C GLU A 89 9.59 16.62 -0.68
N ARG A 90 10.79 16.45 -0.10
CA ARG A 90 12.05 16.84 -0.75
C ARG A 90 12.87 15.62 -1.14
N LEU A 91 13.53 15.72 -2.27
CA LEU A 91 14.54 14.76 -2.71
C LEU A 91 15.89 15.09 -2.07
N TYR A 92 16.43 14.15 -1.31
CA TYR A 92 17.77 14.25 -0.74
C TYR A 92 18.76 13.42 -1.55
N GLY A 93 19.99 13.91 -1.69
CA GLY A 93 21.12 13.22 -2.31
C GLY A 93 22.29 13.07 -1.34
N VAL A 94 23.00 11.95 -1.45
CA VAL A 94 24.26 11.69 -0.71
C VAL A 94 25.42 11.79 -1.69
N GLY A 95 26.42 12.60 -1.36
CA GLY A 95 27.65 12.78 -2.13
C GLY A 95 28.69 11.67 -1.91
N ASP A 96 29.65 11.55 -2.82
CA ASP A 96 30.72 10.54 -2.78
C ASP A 96 31.68 10.66 -1.59
N LYS A 97 31.66 11.80 -0.88
CA LYS A 97 32.41 12.05 0.36
C LYS A 97 31.48 12.28 1.56
N GLY A 98 30.20 11.94 1.42
CA GLY A 98 29.21 11.97 2.50
C GLY A 98 28.47 13.30 2.67
N GLY A 99 28.63 14.27 1.77
CA GLY A 99 27.81 15.48 1.80
C GLY A 99 26.32 15.18 1.57
N ILE A 100 25.43 15.90 2.24
CA ILE A 100 23.98 15.74 2.09
C ILE A 100 23.42 16.97 1.38
N TYR A 101 22.69 16.73 0.30
CA TYR A 101 22.16 17.76 -0.59
C TYR A 101 20.64 17.65 -0.65
N THR A 102 19.97 18.79 -0.81
CA THR A 102 18.60 18.77 -1.34
C THR A 102 18.67 19.00 -2.84
N LEU A 103 18.05 18.12 -3.61
CA LEU A 103 17.99 18.16 -5.05
C LEU A 103 16.64 18.75 -5.50
N ASN A 104 16.66 19.55 -6.56
CA ASN A 104 15.45 20.09 -7.15
C ASN A 104 14.80 19.03 -8.06
N THR A 105 13.49 18.84 -7.91
CA THR A 105 12.68 17.95 -8.76
C THR A 105 11.85 18.69 -9.78
N GLU A 106 11.80 20.03 -9.71
CA GLU A 106 11.22 20.84 -10.75
C GLU A 106 12.08 20.76 -12.02
N ALA A 107 11.42 20.62 -13.16
CA ALA A 107 12.11 20.66 -14.44
C ALA A 107 12.86 21.98 -14.58
N SER A 108 14.17 21.91 -14.92
CA SER A 108 14.91 23.10 -15.32
C SER A 108 14.27 23.69 -16.58
N PRO A 109 14.07 25.02 -16.65
CA PRO A 109 13.65 25.68 -17.88
C PRO A 109 14.69 25.55 -19.00
#